data_AF-A0A961YKL2-F1
#
_entry.id   AF-A0A961YKL2-F1
#
_cell.length_a   1.000
_cell.length_b   1.000
_cell.length_c   1.000
_cell.angle_alpha   90.00
_cell.angle_beta   90.00
_cell.angle_gamma   90.00
#
_symmetry.space_group_name_H-M   'P 1'
#
loop_
_entity.id
_entity.type
_entity.pdbx_description
1 polymer ?
#
loop_
_entity_poly.entity_id
_entity_poly.type
_entity_poly.pdbx_seq_one_letter_code
_entity_poly.pdbx_strand_id
1 'polypeptide(L)'
;MTESAVTGTAAPARKPTNPNFSSGPCAKRPGWSLEALGDAALGRSHRSKLGKAKLKRAIELTRAALEVPDDYRIGIVPASDTGAVEM
;
A
#
# COMPACT_ATOMS: atom_id res chain seq x y z
N MET A 1 4.38 -27.54 46.80
CA MET A 1 4.76 -26.45 45.87
C MET A 1 5.68 -27.07 44.83
N THR A 2 5.13 -27.45 43.67
CA THR A 2 5.94 -27.92 42.53
C THR A 2 6.01 -26.80 41.52
N GLU A 3 7.19 -26.25 41.34
CA GLU A 3 7.53 -25.17 40.43
C GLU A 3 7.48 -25.71 38.99
N SER A 4 6.52 -25.25 38.20
CA SER A 4 6.45 -25.55 36.76
C SER A 4 7.55 -24.77 36.05
N ALA A 5 8.55 -25.49 35.53
CA ALA A 5 9.59 -24.92 34.68
C ALA A 5 8.96 -24.29 33.43
N VAL A 6 9.19 -22.99 33.24
CA VAL A 6 8.91 -22.30 31.98
C VAL A 6 9.87 -22.86 30.93
N THR A 7 9.38 -23.71 30.04
CA THR A 7 10.11 -24.13 28.84
C THR A 7 10.39 -22.90 27.98
N GLY A 8 11.64 -22.43 27.99
CA GLY A 8 12.09 -21.33 27.16
C GLY A 8 12.02 -21.70 25.69
N THR A 9 11.20 -20.98 24.92
CA THR A 9 11.12 -21.13 23.46
C THR A 9 12.46 -20.74 22.85
N ALA A 10 13.09 -21.66 22.09
CA ALA A 10 14.32 -21.36 21.38
C ALA A 10 14.12 -20.21 20.39
N ALA A 11 14.98 -19.19 20.44
CA ALA A 11 14.92 -18.07 19.51
C ALA A 11 15.14 -18.55 18.06
N PRO A 12 14.46 -17.94 17.06
CA PRO A 12 14.61 -18.35 15.67
C PRO A 12 16.06 -18.16 15.20
N ALA A 13 16.62 -19.19 14.57
CA ALA A 13 18.00 -19.17 14.06
C ALA A 13 18.22 -18.11 12.96
N ARG A 14 17.15 -17.63 12.32
CA ARG A 14 17.18 -16.59 11.28
C ARG A 14 16.28 -15.44 11.67
N LYS A 15 16.85 -14.23 11.66
CA LYS A 15 16.09 -12.99 11.80
C LYS A 15 15.40 -12.62 10.48
N PRO A 16 14.26 -11.92 10.53
CA PRO A 16 13.64 -11.34 9.34
C PRO A 16 14.59 -10.36 8.66
N THR A 17 14.61 -10.35 7.32
CA THR A 17 15.43 -9.42 6.53
C THR A 17 15.04 -7.95 6.77
N ASN A 18 13.77 -7.70 7.11
CA ASN A 18 13.27 -6.38 7.46
C ASN A 18 12.48 -6.47 8.78
N PRO A 19 12.92 -5.79 9.86
CA PRO A 19 12.27 -5.84 11.17
C PRO A 19 11.14 -4.79 11.34
N ASN A 20 10.69 -4.14 10.27
CA ASN A 20 9.63 -3.13 10.33
C ASN A 20 8.25 -3.79 10.33
N PHE A 21 7.72 -4.07 11.52
CA PHE A 21 6.43 -4.76 11.75
C PHE A 21 5.26 -3.82 12.09
N SER A 22 5.35 -2.54 11.74
CA SER A 22 4.24 -1.60 11.93
C SER A 22 3.01 -1.99 11.12
N SER A 23 1.82 -1.65 11.63
CA SER A 23 0.53 -1.84 10.95
C SER A 23 0.24 -0.79 9.88
N GLY A 24 1.07 0.25 9.77
CA GLY A 24 0.93 1.33 8.79
C GLY A 24 1.70 2.58 9.21
N PRO A 25 2.51 3.20 8.33
CA PRO A 25 2.94 2.70 7.04
C PRO A 25 3.78 1.42 7.18
N CYS A 26 3.63 0.49 6.23
CA CYS A 26 4.35 -0.79 6.20
C CYS A 26 5.62 -0.70 5.35
N ALA A 27 6.53 -1.67 5.52
CA ALA A 27 7.70 -1.83 4.66
C ALA A 27 7.30 -1.90 3.17
N LYS A 28 8.06 -1.22 2.30
CA LYS A 28 7.88 -1.36 0.84
C LYS A 28 8.17 -2.80 0.42
N ARG A 29 7.54 -3.23 -0.69
CA ARG A 29 7.79 -4.56 -1.27
C ARG A 29 9.29 -4.76 -1.56
N PRO A 30 9.81 -6.00 -1.47
CA PRO A 30 11.18 -6.30 -1.87
C PRO A 30 11.48 -5.82 -3.30
N GLY A 31 12.67 -5.27 -3.53
CA GLY A 31 13.09 -4.74 -4.82
C GLY A 31 12.43 -3.41 -5.22
N TRP A 32 11.71 -2.73 -4.32
CA TRP A 32 11.22 -1.39 -4.57
C TRP A 32 12.37 -0.39 -4.70
N SER A 33 12.27 0.53 -5.67
CA SER A 33 13.25 1.56 -5.93
C SER A 33 12.61 2.80 -6.57
N LEU A 34 13.31 3.94 -6.61
CA LEU A 34 12.78 5.21 -7.12
C LEU A 34 12.60 5.22 -8.64
N GLU A 35 13.28 4.32 -9.36
CA GLU A 35 13.17 4.13 -10.81
C GLU A 35 11.73 3.82 -11.22
N ALA A 36 10.94 3.20 -10.34
CA ALA A 36 9.51 2.98 -10.55
C ALA A 36 8.71 4.29 -10.74
N LEU A 37 9.27 5.43 -10.34
CA LEU A 37 8.69 6.77 -10.49
C LEU A 37 9.24 7.53 -11.70
N GLY A 38 10.05 6.92 -12.56
CA GLY A 38 10.65 7.59 -13.72
C GLY A 38 9.63 8.16 -14.72
N ASP A 39 8.45 7.54 -14.82
CA ASP A 39 7.31 8.03 -15.62
C ASP A 39 6.30 8.80 -14.74
N ALA A 40 6.70 9.38 -13.61
CA ALA A 40 5.80 10.20 -12.80
C ALA A 40 5.44 11.50 -13.55
N ALA A 41 4.19 11.94 -13.45
CA ALA A 41 3.73 13.20 -14.05
C ALA A 41 4.10 14.43 -13.19
N LEU A 42 5.40 14.58 -12.88
CA LEU A 42 5.92 15.65 -12.03
C LEU A 42 5.75 17.03 -12.69
N GLY A 43 5.45 18.05 -11.88
CA GLY A 43 5.30 19.44 -12.36
C GLY A 43 4.13 19.68 -13.32
N ARG A 44 3.23 18.70 -13.50
CA ARG A 44 2.06 18.81 -14.38
C ARG A 44 0.77 18.82 -13.59
N SER A 45 -0.23 19.53 -14.10
CA SER A 45 -1.59 19.48 -13.54
C SER A 45 -2.17 18.07 -13.64
N HIS A 46 -2.82 17.60 -12.57
CA HIS A 46 -3.61 16.36 -12.58
C HIS A 46 -4.75 16.39 -13.61
N ARG A 47 -5.19 17.60 -14.02
CA ARG A 47 -6.22 17.78 -15.07
C ARG A 47 -5.68 17.70 -16.50
N SER A 48 -4.36 17.64 -16.68
CA SER A 48 -3.73 17.45 -18.00
C SER A 48 -4.10 16.10 -18.61
N LYS A 49 -3.95 15.96 -19.94
CA LYS A 49 -4.16 14.68 -20.63
C LYS A 49 -3.35 13.54 -20.01
N LEU A 50 -2.09 13.80 -19.66
CA LEU A 50 -1.20 12.85 -19.00
C LEU A 50 -1.69 12.49 -17.59
N GLY A 51 -2.03 13.49 -16.77
CA GLY A 51 -2.52 13.29 -15.41
C GLY A 51 -3.82 12.50 -15.37
N LYS A 52 -4.81 12.89 -16.20
CA LYS A 52 -6.08 12.18 -16.34
C LYS A 52 -5.89 10.73 -16.80
N ALA A 53 -4.98 10.47 -17.73
CA ALA A 53 -4.69 9.12 -18.20
C ALA A 53 -4.11 8.24 -17.07
N LYS A 54 -3.20 8.77 -16.24
CA LYS A 54 -2.65 8.02 -15.10
C LYS A 54 -3.69 7.76 -14.00
N LEU A 55 -4.54 8.74 -13.69
CA LEU A 55 -5.66 8.56 -12.76
C LEU A 55 -6.66 7.54 -13.26
N LYS A 56 -7.01 7.58 -14.55
CA LYS A 56 -7.88 6.57 -15.19
C LYS A 56 -7.28 5.17 -15.07
N ARG A 57 -5.99 5.02 -15.37
CA ARG A 57 -5.27 3.75 -15.22
C ARG A 57 -5.33 3.22 -13.79
N ALA A 58 -5.15 4.09 -12.79
CA ALA A 58 -5.27 3.69 -11.39
C ALA A 58 -6.67 3.16 -11.07
N ILE A 59 -7.73 3.86 -11.51
CA ILE A 59 -9.13 3.43 -11.35
C ILE A 59 -9.38 2.07 -12.00
N GLU A 60 -8.90 1.87 -13.24
CA GLU A 60 -9.06 0.61 -13.98
C GLU A 60 -8.35 -0.56 -13.27
N LEU A 61 -7.12 -0.33 -12.79
CA LEU A 61 -6.37 -1.34 -12.03
C LEU A 61 -7.04 -1.66 -10.69
N THR A 62 -7.57 -0.65 -9.98
CA THR A 62 -8.32 -0.87 -8.73
C THR A 62 -9.57 -1.71 -8.98
N ARG A 63 -10.34 -1.42 -10.03
CA ARG A 63 -11.51 -2.23 -10.41
C ARG A 63 -11.11 -3.67 -10.66
N ALA A 64 -10.06 -3.91 -11.44
CA ALA A 64 -9.60 -5.25 -11.77
C ALA A 64 -9.07 -6.00 -10.53
N ALA A 65 -8.33 -5.33 -9.65
CA ALA A 65 -7.72 -5.94 -8.47
C ALA A 65 -8.74 -6.29 -7.37
N LEU A 66 -9.80 -5.49 -7.23
CA LEU A 66 -10.82 -5.66 -6.19
C LEU A 66 -12.13 -6.24 -6.74
N GLU A 67 -12.18 -6.54 -8.04
CA GLU A 67 -13.37 -7.08 -8.74
C GLU A 67 -14.62 -6.23 -8.51
N VAL A 68 -14.47 -4.90 -8.58
CA VAL A 68 -15.56 -3.95 -8.31
C VAL A 68 -16.66 -4.08 -9.38
N PRO A 69 -17.95 -4.21 -9.01
CA PRO A 69 -19.07 -4.31 -9.95
C PRO A 69 -19.17 -3.13 -10.92
N ASP A 70 -19.53 -3.38 -12.18
CA ASP A 70 -19.48 -2.37 -13.26
C ASP A 70 -20.41 -1.16 -13.03
N ASP A 71 -21.48 -1.34 -12.28
CA ASP A 71 -22.43 -0.30 -11.90
C ASP A 71 -21.93 0.60 -10.75
N TYR A 72 -20.85 0.22 -10.07
CA TYR A 72 -20.24 1.02 -9.00
C TYR A 72 -19.23 2.00 -9.57
N ARG A 73 -19.06 3.14 -8.90
CA ARG A 73 -18.05 4.15 -9.25
C ARG A 73 -16.89 4.15 -8.26
N ILE A 74 -15.70 4.46 -8.76
CA ILE A 74 -14.47 4.56 -7.97
C ILE A 74 -13.99 6.02 -8.01
N GLY A 75 -13.90 6.64 -6.84
CA GLY A 75 -13.36 7.98 -6.67
C GLY A 75 -11.90 7.95 -6.21
N ILE A 76 -11.10 8.90 -6.66
CA ILE A 76 -9.78 9.20 -6.07
C ILE A 76 -9.90 10.57 -5.42
N VAL A 77 -9.63 10.63 -4.12
CA VAL A 77 -9.73 11.83 -3.30
C VAL A 77 -8.37 12.15 -2.67
N PRO A 78 -8.07 13.42 -2.40
CA PRO A 78 -6.88 13.76 -1.63
C PRO A 78 -7.02 13.32 -0.16
N ALA A 79 -5.90 13.32 0.57
CA ALA A 79 -5.76 12.88 1.96
C ALA A 79 -5.64 11.35 2.12
N SER A 80 -5.76 10.88 3.37
CA SER A 80 -5.64 9.47 3.77
C SER A 80 -7.00 8.76 3.73
N ASP A 81 -7.02 7.49 4.10
CA ASP A 81 -8.25 6.69 4.23
C ASP A 81 -9.29 7.37 5.13
N THR A 82 -8.87 8.02 6.23
CA THR A 82 -9.77 8.83 7.08
C THR A 82 -10.44 9.95 6.29
N GLY A 83 -9.65 10.74 5.54
CA GLY A 83 -10.20 11.82 4.72
C GLY A 83 -11.11 11.33 3.60
N ALA A 84 -10.89 10.10 3.11
CA ALA A 84 -11.79 9.49 2.13
C ALA A 84 -13.12 9.03 2.74
N VAL A 85 -13.11 8.54 3.98
CA VAL A 85 -14.33 8.11 4.70
C VAL A 85 -15.15 9.30 5.19
N GLU A 86 -14.50 10.41 5.54
CA GLU A 86 -15.15 11.60 6.11
C GLU A 86 -15.70 12.59 5.06
N MET A 87 -15.44 12.37 3.76
CA MET A 87 -15.94 13.20 2.66
C MET A 87 -17.40 12.87 2.30
#